data_AF-I7BZG9-F1
#
_entry.id   AF-I7BZG9-F1
#
_cell.length_a   1.000
_cell.length_b   1.000
_cell.length_c   1.000
_cell.angle_alpha   90.00
_cell.angle_beta   90.00
_cell.angle_gamma   90.00
#
_symmetry.space_group_name_H-M   'P 1'
#
loop_
_entity.id
_entity.type
_entity.pdbx_description
1 polymer ?
#
loop_
_entity_poly.entity_id
_entity_poly.type
_entity_poly.pdbx_seq_one_letter_code
_entity_poly.pdbx_strand_id
1 'polypeptide(L)'
;MSDENTEVTDHIAWPNSFPRTPPAERTSYPGGFQVTRSEAFQNVLEELATWDGITDVQLKSGAEHQTRNPNKPYANASAEDPGVVAYFTKDGEQMAAACDRWDNLRDNAQDLYHFLHETRMQEQ
;
A
#
# COMPACT_ATOMS: atom_id res chain seq x y z
N MET A 1 23.14 31.29 -9.44
CA MET A 1 23.31 30.12 -8.57
C MET A 1 22.16 30.18 -7.60
N SER A 2 21.11 29.43 -7.90
CA SER A 2 19.95 29.28 -7.03
C SER A 2 19.77 27.79 -6.94
N ASP A 3 20.16 27.23 -5.80
CA ASP A 3 20.09 25.82 -5.51
C ASP A 3 18.63 25.37 -5.60
N GLU A 4 18.30 24.64 -6.66
CA GLU A 4 17.04 23.91 -6.79
C GLU A 4 17.16 22.69 -5.87
N ASN A 5 16.85 22.93 -4.59
CA ASN A 5 16.80 21.91 -3.57
C ASN A 5 15.54 21.07 -3.84
N THR A 6 15.65 20.10 -4.76
CA THR A 6 14.64 19.06 -4.96
C THR A 6 14.61 18.22 -3.69
N GLU A 7 13.79 18.62 -2.72
CA GLU A 7 13.28 17.71 -1.71
C GLU A 7 12.57 16.59 -2.47
N VAL A 8 13.26 15.48 -2.66
CA VAL A 8 12.64 14.19 -2.98
C VAL A 8 11.85 13.81 -1.73
N THR A 9 10.68 14.44 -1.54
CA THR A 9 9.63 13.83 -0.75
C THR A 9 9.36 12.49 -1.42
N ASP A 10 9.53 11.38 -0.70
CA ASP A 10 9.18 10.01 -1.11
C ASP A 10 7.67 9.94 -1.41
N HIS A 11 7.27 10.59 -2.51
CA HIS A 11 5.89 10.83 -2.84
C HIS A 11 5.35 9.55 -3.48
N ILE A 12 4.48 8.88 -2.75
CA ILE A 12 3.73 7.77 -3.29
C ILE A 12 2.92 8.31 -4.47
N ALA A 13 2.99 7.62 -5.62
CA ALA A 13 2.05 7.86 -6.71
C ALA A 13 0.65 7.44 -6.24
N TRP A 14 -0.04 8.32 -5.51
CA TRP A 14 -1.37 8.07 -4.99
C TRP A 14 -2.42 8.28 -6.09
N PRO A 15 -3.45 7.43 -6.22
CA PRO A 15 -4.41 7.58 -7.29
C PRO A 15 -5.32 8.78 -7.03
N ASN A 16 -5.43 9.68 -8.01
CA ASN A 16 -6.16 10.96 -7.88
C ASN A 16 -7.64 10.83 -7.51
N SER A 17 -8.25 9.67 -7.78
CA SER A 17 -9.64 9.37 -7.44
C SER A 17 -9.86 9.03 -5.96
N PHE A 18 -8.79 8.81 -5.19
CA PHE A 18 -8.87 8.39 -3.79
C PHE A 18 -8.58 9.59 -2.88
N PRO A 19 -9.49 9.95 -1.97
CA PRO A 19 -9.21 10.97 -0.98
C PRO A 19 -8.05 10.53 -0.08
N ARG A 20 -7.26 11.50 0.38
CA ARG A 20 -6.18 11.29 1.33
C ARG A 20 -6.68 11.51 2.75
N THR A 21 -6.21 10.70 3.68
CA THR A 21 -6.42 10.94 5.12
C THR A 21 -5.44 12.01 5.59
N PRO A 22 -5.90 13.12 6.21
CA PRO A 22 -5.01 14.14 6.76
C PRO A 22 -4.04 13.55 7.79
N PRO A 23 -2.76 13.96 7.82
CA PRO A 23 -1.79 13.39 8.77
C PRO A 23 -2.21 13.48 10.25
N ALA A 24 -2.94 14.53 10.63
CA ALA A 24 -3.44 14.72 12.00
C ALA A 24 -4.58 13.74 12.38
N GLU A 25 -5.22 13.11 11.40
CA GLU A 25 -6.29 12.13 11.61
C GLU A 25 -5.78 10.69 11.56
N ARG A 26 -4.52 10.48 11.16
CA ARG A 26 -3.89 9.16 11.13
C ARG A 26 -3.58 8.73 12.55
N THR A 27 -4.12 7.58 12.95
CA THR A 27 -3.89 7.00 14.28
C THR A 27 -3.34 5.59 14.17
N SER A 28 -2.74 5.07 15.24
CA SER A 28 -2.42 3.64 15.30
C SER A 28 -3.70 2.81 15.27
N TYR A 29 -3.64 1.62 14.65
CA TYR A 29 -4.81 0.73 14.63
C TYR A 29 -5.11 0.19 16.04
N PRO A 30 -6.31 0.41 16.60
CA PRO A 30 -6.62 0.05 17.99
C PRO A 30 -6.68 -1.45 18.24
N GLY A 31 -6.98 -2.25 17.21
CA GLY A 31 -7.07 -3.71 17.31
C GLY A 31 -5.72 -4.44 17.26
N GLY A 32 -4.63 -3.72 16.98
CA GLY A 32 -3.26 -4.24 16.96
C GLY A 32 -3.07 -5.52 16.14
N PHE A 33 -2.94 -5.41 14.81
CA PHE A 33 -2.65 -6.57 13.96
C PHE A 33 -1.38 -7.30 14.41
N GLN A 34 -1.48 -8.63 14.58
CA GLN A 34 -0.38 -9.49 15.04
C GLN A 34 0.45 -10.01 13.85
N VAL A 35 0.87 -9.10 12.97
CA VAL A 35 1.71 -9.41 11.80
C VAL A 35 2.91 -8.46 11.75
N THR A 36 3.95 -8.87 11.05
CA THR A 36 5.07 -7.99 10.69
C THR A 36 4.71 -7.15 9.46
N ARG A 37 5.47 -6.07 9.20
CA ARG A 37 5.33 -5.29 7.96
C ARG A 37 5.53 -6.16 6.71
N SER A 38 6.51 -7.07 6.73
CA SER A 38 6.79 -7.93 5.58
C SER A 38 5.63 -8.87 5.28
N GLU A 39 5.01 -9.43 6.33
CA GLU A 39 3.81 -10.26 6.24
C GLU A 39 2.61 -9.47 5.76
N ALA A 40 2.35 -8.27 6.29
CA ALA A 40 1.24 -7.43 5.84
C ALA A 40 1.30 -7.14 4.33
N PHE A 41 2.49 -6.78 3.81
CA PHE A 41 2.69 -6.61 2.36
C PHE A 41 2.63 -7.93 1.60
N GLN A 42 3.06 -9.05 2.20
CA GLN A 42 2.91 -10.37 1.58
C GLN A 42 1.43 -10.72 1.40
N ASN A 43 0.61 -10.52 2.43
CA ASN A 43 -0.80 -10.86 2.44
C ASN A 43 -1.57 -10.15 1.32
N VAL A 44 -1.27 -8.87 1.06
CA VAL A 44 -1.85 -8.14 -0.08
C VAL A 44 -1.51 -8.79 -1.42
N LEU A 45 -0.23 -9.16 -1.62
CA LEU A 45 0.23 -9.78 -2.86
C LEU A 45 -0.35 -11.18 -3.05
N GLU A 46 -0.40 -11.97 -1.99
CA GLU A 46 -0.98 -13.32 -2.01
C GLU A 46 -2.48 -13.27 -2.27
N GLU A 47 -3.20 -12.35 -1.61
CA GLU A 47 -4.62 -12.16 -1.84
C GLU A 47 -4.88 -11.82 -3.30
N LEU A 48 -4.23 -10.81 -3.88
CA LEU A 48 -4.39 -10.47 -5.30
C LEU A 48 -4.01 -11.62 -6.24
N ALA A 49 -3.03 -12.46 -5.86
CA ALA A 49 -2.65 -13.64 -6.64
C ALA A 49 -3.71 -14.77 -6.60
N THR A 50 -4.66 -14.74 -5.66
CA THR A 50 -5.78 -15.70 -5.61
C THR A 50 -6.98 -15.29 -6.48
N TRP A 51 -7.00 -14.07 -7.00
CA TRP A 51 -8.09 -13.58 -7.84
C TRP A 51 -7.86 -14.02 -9.29
N ASP A 52 -8.93 -14.46 -9.95
CA ASP A 52 -8.90 -14.73 -11.37
C ASP A 52 -8.81 -13.43 -12.17
N GLY A 53 -8.01 -13.43 -13.24
CA GLY A 53 -7.92 -12.29 -14.17
C GLY A 53 -7.03 -11.13 -13.72
N ILE A 54 -6.34 -11.24 -12.57
CA ILE A 54 -5.42 -10.21 -12.08
C ILE A 54 -4.03 -10.31 -12.74
N THR A 55 -3.54 -9.19 -13.28
CA THR A 55 -2.17 -9.04 -13.80
C THR A 55 -1.53 -7.72 -13.36
N ASP A 56 -0.25 -7.53 -13.66
CA ASP A 56 0.48 -6.26 -13.50
C ASP A 56 0.48 -5.68 -12.07
N VAL A 57 0.49 -6.56 -11.06
CA VAL A 57 0.43 -6.15 -9.65
C VAL A 57 1.66 -5.34 -9.24
N GLN A 58 1.41 -4.13 -8.75
CA GLN A 58 2.38 -3.20 -8.20
C GLN A 58 1.91 -2.72 -6.83
N LEU A 59 2.64 -3.08 -5.78
CA LEU A 59 2.38 -2.61 -4.42
C LEU A 59 3.42 -1.55 -4.06
N LYS A 60 2.98 -0.32 -3.78
CA LYS A 60 3.84 0.84 -3.52
C LYS A 60 3.54 1.44 -2.15
N SER A 61 4.57 2.03 -1.57
CA SER A 61 4.51 2.78 -0.32
C SER A 61 5.55 3.89 -0.31
N GLY A 62 5.52 4.77 0.69
CA GLY A 62 6.47 5.86 0.86
C GLY A 62 7.79 5.43 1.51
N ALA A 63 8.01 4.12 1.67
CA ALA A 63 9.27 3.57 2.16
C ALA A 63 10.15 3.12 1.00
N GLU A 64 11.44 2.92 1.25
CA GLU A 64 12.33 2.28 0.29
C GLU A 64 11.94 0.80 0.05
N HIS A 65 11.72 0.44 -1.22
CA HIS A 65 11.39 -0.93 -1.66
C HIS A 65 12.62 -1.78 -1.98
N GLN A 66 12.49 -3.09 -1.78
CA GLN A 66 13.56 -4.05 -2.01
C GLN A 66 13.90 -4.15 -3.49
N THR A 67 15.20 -4.18 -3.81
CA THR A 67 15.65 -4.34 -5.20
C THR A 67 15.22 -5.67 -5.82
N ARG A 68 15.17 -6.74 -5.02
CA ARG A 68 14.77 -8.09 -5.48
C ARG A 68 13.26 -8.25 -5.61
N ASN A 69 12.49 -7.53 -4.81
CA ASN A 69 11.04 -7.55 -4.85
C ASN A 69 10.51 -6.12 -4.68
N PRO A 70 10.29 -5.40 -5.79
CA PRO A 70 9.89 -3.99 -5.77
C PRO A 70 8.49 -3.77 -5.21
N ASN A 71 7.76 -4.83 -4.84
CA ASN A 71 6.45 -4.75 -4.19
C ASN A 71 6.52 -4.80 -2.66
N LYS A 72 7.73 -4.93 -2.09
CA LYS A 72 7.93 -4.97 -0.63
C LYS A 72 8.91 -3.91 -0.16
N PRO A 73 8.57 -3.13 0.88
CA PRO A 73 9.56 -2.30 1.56
C PRO A 73 10.61 -3.15 2.25
N TYR A 74 11.81 -2.59 2.50
CA TYR A 74 12.74 -3.19 3.45
C TYR A 74 12.11 -3.27 4.84
N ALA A 75 12.60 -4.12 5.75
CA ALA A 75 12.01 -4.29 7.08
C ALA A 75 12.32 -3.14 8.06
N ASN A 76 13.37 -2.36 7.78
CA ASN A 76 13.83 -1.23 8.58
C ASN A 76 13.64 0.15 7.91
N ALA A 77 13.14 0.20 6.67
CA ALA A 77 12.83 1.47 6.00
C ALA A 77 11.82 2.30 6.79
N SER A 78 12.06 3.59 6.89
CA SER A 78 11.11 4.60 7.36
C SER A 78 10.31 5.16 6.18
N ALA A 79 9.14 5.72 6.45
CA ALA A 79 8.35 6.47 5.48
C ALA A 79 7.71 7.65 6.19
N GLU A 80 7.82 8.86 5.62
CA GLU A 80 7.04 10.01 6.08
C GLU A 80 5.56 9.87 5.71
N ASP A 81 5.31 9.27 4.54
CA ASP A 81 3.97 8.88 4.09
C ASP A 81 3.73 7.38 4.37
N PRO A 82 2.91 7.02 5.38
CA PRO A 82 2.60 5.64 5.71
C PRO A 82 1.58 5.01 4.76
N GLY A 83 1.10 5.74 3.74
CA GLY A 83 0.15 5.23 2.77
C GLY A 83 0.67 3.99 2.03
N VAL A 84 -0.26 3.12 1.63
CA VAL A 84 0.01 1.93 0.83
C VAL A 84 -0.99 1.89 -0.32
N VAL A 85 -0.51 1.63 -1.54
CA VAL A 85 -1.34 1.51 -2.73
C VAL A 85 -0.97 0.27 -3.54
N ALA A 86 -1.98 -0.53 -3.87
CA ALA A 86 -1.91 -1.61 -4.82
C ALA A 86 -2.50 -1.13 -6.16
N TYR A 87 -1.70 -1.18 -7.21
CA TYR A 87 -2.15 -1.06 -8.59
C TYR A 87 -2.14 -2.44 -9.23
N PHE A 88 -3.18 -2.76 -9.99
CA PHE A 88 -3.29 -4.04 -10.68
C PHE A 88 -4.25 -3.92 -11.86
N THR A 89 -4.13 -4.81 -12.83
CA THR A 89 -5.09 -4.95 -13.91
C THR A 89 -6.04 -6.10 -13.57
N LYS A 90 -7.34 -5.90 -13.66
CA LYS A 90 -8.37 -6.96 -13.54
C LYS A 90 -9.17 -7.00 -14.83
N ASP A 91 -9.21 -8.16 -15.50
CA ASP A 91 -9.99 -8.35 -16.74
C ASP A 91 -9.72 -7.30 -17.84
N GLY A 92 -8.47 -6.78 -17.89
CA GLY A 92 -8.03 -5.76 -18.84
C GLY A 92 -8.26 -4.31 -18.39
N GLU A 93 -8.87 -4.09 -17.22
CA GLU A 93 -9.09 -2.76 -16.64
C GLU A 93 -8.05 -2.45 -15.55
N GLN A 94 -7.46 -1.25 -15.59
CA GLN A 94 -6.53 -0.80 -14.56
C GLN A 94 -7.30 -0.36 -13.32
N MET A 95 -6.99 -1.00 -12.20
CA MET A 95 -7.59 -0.75 -10.90
C MET A 95 -6.53 -0.34 -9.90
N ALA A 96 -6.99 0.33 -8.84
CA ALA A 96 -6.17 0.67 -7.70
C ALA A 96 -6.96 0.45 -6.40
N ALA A 97 -6.26 0.03 -5.36
CA ALA A 97 -6.78 -0.01 -4.00
C ALA A 97 -5.73 0.61 -3.08
N ALA A 98 -6.14 1.55 -2.21
CA ALA A 98 -5.21 2.35 -1.44
C ALA A 98 -5.71 2.55 0.01
N CYS A 99 -4.80 2.58 0.97
CA CYS A 99 -5.09 2.86 2.37
C CYS A 99 -4.00 3.75 2.99
N ASP A 100 -4.40 4.86 3.60
CA ASP A 100 -3.53 5.80 4.35
C ASP A 100 -4.15 6.25 5.67
N ARG A 101 -5.10 5.45 6.19
CA ARG A 101 -5.87 5.74 7.40
C ARG A 101 -5.03 5.68 8.67
N TRP A 102 -4.02 4.81 8.70
CA TRP A 102 -3.22 4.52 9.87
C TRP A 102 -1.86 5.22 9.82
N ASP A 103 -1.26 5.40 10.99
CA ASP A 103 0.02 6.11 11.15
C ASP A 103 1.26 5.29 10.74
N ASN A 104 1.08 4.03 10.32
CA ASN A 104 2.18 3.15 9.96
C ASN A 104 1.87 2.23 8.77
N LEU A 105 2.92 1.83 8.06
CA LEU A 105 2.86 1.00 6.85
C LEU A 105 2.24 -0.38 7.08
N ARG A 106 2.50 -1.00 8.24
CA ARG A 106 2.02 -2.35 8.53
C ARG A 106 0.50 -2.35 8.59
N ASP A 107 -0.08 -1.42 9.35
CA ASP A 107 -1.52 -1.37 9.56
C ASP A 107 -2.25 -0.97 8.27
N ASN A 108 -1.72 -0.01 7.49
CA ASN A 108 -2.28 0.34 6.18
C ASN A 108 -2.25 -0.83 5.18
N ALA A 109 -1.15 -1.60 5.13
CA ALA A 109 -1.07 -2.77 4.25
C ALA A 109 -2.01 -3.89 4.71
N GLN A 110 -2.10 -4.15 6.02
CA GLN A 110 -2.94 -5.21 6.55
C GLN A 110 -4.43 -4.89 6.41
N ASP A 111 -4.83 -3.64 6.62
CA ASP A 111 -6.20 -3.19 6.41
C ASP A 111 -6.57 -3.23 4.91
N LEU A 112 -5.65 -2.85 4.03
CA LEU A 112 -5.81 -3.00 2.58
C LEU A 112 -6.00 -4.48 2.17
N TYR A 113 -5.25 -5.40 2.79
CA TYR A 113 -5.46 -6.84 2.60
C TYR A 113 -6.88 -7.26 3.00
N HIS A 114 -7.37 -6.84 4.17
CA HIS A 114 -8.73 -7.19 4.62
C HIS A 114 -9.80 -6.66 3.67
N PHE A 115 -9.66 -5.41 3.21
CA PHE A 115 -10.55 -4.83 2.22
C PHE A 115 -10.58 -5.63 0.91
N LEU A 116 -9.41 -6.00 0.36
CA LEU A 116 -9.33 -6.81 -0.85
C LEU A 116 -9.96 -8.19 -0.61
N HIS A 117 -9.60 -8.86 0.48
CA HIS A 117 -10.16 -10.15 0.83
C HIS A 117 -11.69 -10.13 0.89
N GLU A 118 -12.27 -9.15 1.59
CA GLU A 118 -13.72 -8.97 1.68
C GLU A 118 -14.35 -8.67 0.32
N THR A 119 -13.70 -7.84 -0.51
CA THR A 119 -14.17 -7.53 -1.86
C THR A 119 -14.26 -8.80 -2.72
N ARG A 120 -13.22 -9.65 -2.73
CA ARG A 120 -13.26 -10.92 -3.45
C ARG A 120 -14.40 -11.81 -2.97
N MET A 121 -14.57 -11.92 -1.66
CA MET A 121 -15.59 -12.79 -1.07
C MET A 121 -17.02 -12.31 -1.36
N GLN A 122 -17.22 -11.03 -1.67
CA GLN A 122 -18.52 -10.48 -2.07
C GLN A 122 -18.81 -10.65 -3.57
N GLU A 123 -17.77 -10.81 -4.40
CA GLU A 123 -17.91 -11.02 -5.85
C GLU A 123 -18.15 -12.50 -6.24
N GLN A 124 -18.05 -13.43 -5.29
CA GLN A 124 -18.29 -14.88 -5.47
C GLN A 124 -19.71 -15.30 -5.08
#